data_AF-A0A522CCH3-F1
#
_entry.id   AF-A0A522CCH3-F1
#
_cell.length_a   1.000
_cell.length_b   1.000
_cell.length_c   1.000
_cell.angle_alpha   90.00
_cell.angle_beta   90.00
_cell.angle_gamma   90.00
#
_symmetry.space_group_name_H-M   'P 1'
#
loop_
_entity.id
_entity.type
_entity.pdbx_description
1 polymer ?
#
loop_
_entity_poly.entity_id
_entity_poly.type
_entity_poly.pdbx_seq_one_letter_code
_entity_poly.pdbx_strand_id
1 'polypeptide(L)'
;MTTDPKPGKPEEIPLREIFNAAVREAQTSFPALDGCFAVINLPDNRRHGSLDPGKTELNSESALQKALQKAVETSKKQKSSIATRTEGLSVIVYNPTASSDALFTTANMPKPMNVLAIFDHELGHLLIPDAMKNSTLSETLFSEAAADVYAVIRNIQRFGQHAQGASVISWKRAIGFVEHGVQSHFTFFALDELEQLQDRIDFKALTPQQSLQLARRVALQHAPHENLVRNLSEAFQPYRDVLKSHGRETALKVLMQITLAEESGYYAFRLGAQMLEKYLQGSVSVGGKKVLLEGLWWDEKRKELEQRLSRLDQEGILYGFPQMQNSPANTNTAPAPKKSWWRA
;
A
#
# COMPACT_ATOMS: atom_id res chain seq x y z
N MET A 1 -28.28 39.42 -14.44
CA MET A 1 -27.41 38.24 -14.50
C MET A 1 -26.37 38.36 -13.40
N THR A 2 -26.63 37.77 -12.24
CA THR A 2 -25.69 37.67 -11.13
C THR A 2 -24.79 36.48 -11.43
N THR A 3 -23.52 36.74 -11.72
CA THR A 3 -22.51 35.70 -11.85
C THR A 3 -22.25 35.14 -10.45
N ASP A 4 -22.63 33.89 -10.21
CA ASP A 4 -22.26 33.21 -8.98
C ASP A 4 -20.74 33.23 -8.81
N PRO A 5 -20.23 33.62 -7.62
CA PRO A 5 -18.81 33.63 -7.37
C PRO A 5 -18.28 32.19 -7.52
N LYS A 6 -17.27 32.03 -8.37
CA LYS A 6 -16.54 30.76 -8.48
C LYS A 6 -16.11 30.33 -7.06
N PRO A 7 -16.40 29.10 -6.63
CA PRO A 7 -15.96 28.63 -5.32
C PRO A 7 -14.45 28.81 -5.24
N GLY A 8 -14.00 29.54 -4.21
CA GLY A 8 -12.58 29.73 -3.93
C GLY A 8 -11.92 28.35 -3.82
N LYS A 9 -10.69 28.22 -4.34
CA LYS A 9 -9.91 27.01 -4.11
C LYS A 9 -9.83 26.79 -2.58
N PRO A 10 -10.16 25.60 -2.07
CA PRO A 10 -10.02 25.32 -0.65
C PRO A 10 -8.59 25.62 -0.22
N GLU A 11 -8.44 26.33 0.90
CA GLU A 11 -7.15 26.72 1.43
C GLU A 11 -6.31 25.47 1.71
N GLU A 12 -5.11 25.39 1.12
CA GLU A 12 -4.23 24.25 1.32
C GLU A 12 -3.66 24.28 2.74
N ILE A 13 -3.99 23.27 3.55
CA ILE A 13 -3.42 23.10 4.89
C ILE A 13 -1.88 22.97 4.77
N PRO A 14 -1.09 23.81 5.43
CA PRO A 14 0.36 23.72 5.40
C PRO A 14 0.87 22.36 5.93
N LEU A 15 1.89 21.78 5.29
CA LEU A 15 2.51 20.51 5.73
C LEU A 15 2.93 20.51 7.21
N ARG A 16 3.37 21.67 7.71
CA ARG A 16 3.72 21.86 9.11
C ARG A 16 2.56 21.53 10.05
N GLU A 17 1.36 21.95 9.71
CA GLU A 17 0.16 21.72 10.53
C GLU A 17 -0.24 20.25 10.50
N ILE A 18 -0.14 19.62 9.33
CA ILE A 18 -0.39 18.19 9.13
C ILE A 18 0.56 17.37 10.00
N PHE A 19 1.88 17.59 9.92
CA PHE A 19 2.84 16.83 10.73
C PHE A 19 2.71 17.10 12.23
N ASN A 20 2.45 18.34 12.63
CA ASN A 20 2.22 18.64 14.04
C ASN A 20 0.98 17.91 14.59
N ALA A 21 -0.09 17.84 13.81
CA ALA A 21 -1.29 17.08 14.20
C ALA A 21 -1.01 15.57 14.24
N ALA A 22 -0.35 15.03 13.22
CA ALA A 22 -0.01 13.61 13.12
C ALA A 22 0.91 13.14 14.26
N VAL A 23 1.92 13.93 14.62
CA VAL A 23 2.81 13.63 15.75
C VAL A 23 2.04 13.61 17.07
N ARG A 24 1.18 14.61 17.33
CA ARG A 24 0.35 14.62 18.54
C ARG A 24 -0.58 13.42 18.61
N GLU A 25 -1.22 13.07 17.49
CA GLU A 25 -2.09 11.90 17.39
C GLU A 25 -1.31 10.61 17.69
N ALA A 26 -0.12 10.44 17.10
CA ALA A 26 0.74 9.29 17.33
C ALA A 26 1.18 9.18 18.79
N GLN A 27 1.62 10.28 19.42
CA GLN A 27 2.04 10.27 20.82
C GLN A 27 0.87 10.02 21.79
N THR A 28 -0.32 10.55 21.49
CA THR A 28 -1.53 10.28 22.27
C THR A 28 -1.95 8.82 22.16
N SER A 29 -1.84 8.25 20.96
CA SER A 29 -2.20 6.86 20.69
C SER A 29 -1.14 5.88 21.22
N PHE A 30 0.12 6.27 21.21
CA PHE A 30 1.23 5.41 21.58
C PHE A 30 2.12 6.16 22.57
N PRO A 31 1.79 6.14 23.88
CA PRO A 31 2.52 6.89 24.89
C PRO A 31 4.02 6.57 24.98
N ALA A 32 4.43 5.38 24.51
CA ALA A 32 5.84 5.00 24.39
C ALA A 32 6.65 5.88 23.41
N LEU A 33 5.99 6.68 22.56
CA LEU A 33 6.61 7.66 21.66
C LEU A 33 6.79 9.05 22.30
N ASP A 34 6.22 9.27 23.49
CA ASP A 34 6.25 10.59 24.13
C ASP A 34 7.68 11.01 24.49
N GLY A 35 8.13 12.14 23.96
CA GLY A 35 9.48 12.67 24.14
C GLY A 35 10.61 11.91 23.43
N CYS A 36 10.34 10.82 22.71
CA CYS A 36 11.36 10.06 21.97
C CYS A 36 11.03 9.88 20.49
N PHE A 37 10.00 10.57 19.98
CA PHE A 37 9.56 10.50 18.59
C PHE A 37 9.57 11.87 17.90
N ALA A 38 10.10 11.90 16.68
CA ALA A 38 10.06 13.08 15.82
C ALA A 38 9.86 12.75 14.35
N VAL A 39 9.30 13.72 13.61
CA VAL A 39 9.25 13.72 12.14
C VAL A 39 10.13 14.83 11.62
N ILE A 40 10.97 14.56 10.63
CA ILE A 40 11.76 15.56 9.92
C ILE A 40 11.17 15.74 8.52
N ASN A 41 10.63 16.92 8.22
CA ASN A 41 10.19 17.29 6.89
C ASN A 41 11.40 17.72 6.07
N LEU A 42 11.90 16.84 5.19
CA LEU A 42 13.16 17.08 4.46
C LEU A 42 13.17 18.36 3.60
N PRO A 43 12.08 18.74 2.88
CA PRO A 43 12.06 19.94 2.04
C PRO A 43 12.43 21.25 2.74
N ASP A 44 12.03 21.43 4.00
CA ASP A 44 12.33 22.63 4.80
C ASP A 44 13.24 22.32 6.01
N ASN A 45 13.74 21.08 6.09
CA ASN A 45 14.56 20.54 7.17
C ASN A 45 13.96 20.80 8.57
N ARG A 46 12.63 20.88 8.69
CA ARG A 46 11.95 21.18 9.95
C ARG A 46 11.66 19.90 10.72
N ARG A 47 11.95 19.93 12.03
CA ARG A 47 11.56 18.89 12.98
C ARG A 47 10.17 19.17 13.56
N HIS A 48 9.36 18.13 13.65
CA HIS A 48 8.06 18.10 14.30
C HIS A 48 8.10 17.09 15.44
N GLY A 49 7.49 17.43 16.57
CA GLY A 49 7.60 16.68 17.81
C GLY A 49 8.64 17.25 18.77
N SER A 50 8.39 17.04 20.06
CA SER A 50 9.28 17.41 21.14
C SER A 50 10.11 16.19 21.54
N LEU A 51 11.43 16.36 21.54
CA LEU A 51 12.37 15.33 21.99
C LEU A 51 12.90 15.73 23.36
N ASP A 52 12.89 14.77 24.27
CA ASP A 52 13.43 14.86 25.61
C ASP A 52 14.63 13.90 25.69
N PRO A 53 15.87 14.41 25.72
CA PRO A 53 17.06 13.57 25.82
C PRO A 53 16.97 12.56 26.98
N GLY A 54 16.33 12.92 28.11
CA GLY A 54 16.15 12.05 29.27
C GLY A 54 15.22 10.86 29.04
N LYS A 55 14.43 10.87 27.95
CA LYS A 55 13.57 9.75 27.53
C LYS A 55 14.18 8.92 26.40
N THR A 56 15.37 9.29 25.95
CA THR A 56 16.16 8.53 24.99
C THR A 56 17.39 7.95 25.69
N GLU A 57 18.05 6.95 25.09
CA GLU A 57 19.31 6.43 25.61
C GLU A 57 20.52 7.26 25.14
N LEU A 58 20.26 8.39 24.45
CA LEU A 58 21.25 9.31 23.93
C LEU A 58 21.73 10.25 25.04
N ASN A 59 22.91 9.98 25.58
CA ASN A 59 23.49 10.66 26.75
C ASN A 59 23.90 12.14 26.54
N SER A 60 23.57 12.78 25.40
CA SER A 60 23.84 14.20 25.15
C SER A 60 23.05 14.76 23.96
N GLU A 61 22.86 16.09 23.94
CA GLU A 61 22.30 16.81 22.77
C GLU A 61 23.14 16.58 21.50
N SER A 62 24.47 16.48 21.64
CA SER A 62 25.35 16.18 20.49
C SER A 62 25.07 14.81 19.88
N ALA A 63 24.84 13.79 20.72
CA ALA A 63 24.46 12.45 20.26
C ALA A 63 23.10 12.47 19.56
N LEU A 64 22.12 13.18 20.13
CA LEU A 64 20.81 13.37 19.53
C LEU A 64 20.89 14.00 18.13
N GLN A 65 21.62 15.12 18.00
CA GLN A 65 21.79 15.78 16.71
C GLN A 65 22.49 14.90 15.67
N LYS A 66 23.50 14.11 16.07
CA LYS A 66 24.16 13.13 15.20
C LYS A 66 23.19 12.05 14.72
N ALA A 67 22.33 11.53 15.59
CA ALA A 67 21.32 10.52 15.22
C ALA A 67 20.30 11.09 14.21
N LEU A 68 19.79 12.30 14.45
CA LEU A 68 18.86 12.98 13.54
C LEU A 68 19.51 13.24 12.17
N GLN A 69 20.76 13.73 12.16
CA GLN A 69 21.50 13.98 10.92
C GLN A 69 21.73 12.69 10.12
N LYS A 70 22.09 11.58 10.79
CA LYS A 70 22.27 10.27 10.14
C LYS A 70 20.97 9.78 9.49
N ALA A 71 19.81 9.98 10.14
CA ALA A 71 18.52 9.64 9.55
C ALA A 71 18.25 10.46 8.28
N VAL A 72 18.50 11.77 8.31
CA VAL A 72 18.36 12.66 7.14
C VAL A 72 19.28 12.24 6.00
N GLU A 73 20.55 11.93 6.28
CA GLU A 73 21.50 11.46 5.27
C GLU A 73 21.08 10.13 4.65
N THR A 74 20.57 9.21 5.47
CA THR A 74 20.05 7.92 5.00
C THR A 74 18.87 8.12 4.05
N SER A 75 17.90 8.97 4.41
CA SER A 75 16.74 9.30 3.57
C SER A 75 17.15 9.93 2.23
N LYS A 76 18.11 10.87 2.26
CA LYS A 76 18.66 11.49 1.04
C LYS A 76 19.35 10.46 0.13
N LYS A 77 20.13 9.55 0.72
CA LYS A 77 20.83 8.50 -0.02
C LYS A 77 19.85 7.51 -0.67
N GLN A 78 18.83 7.11 0.07
CA GLN A 78 17.80 6.18 -0.43
C GLN A 78 16.80 6.85 -1.37
N LYS A 79 16.71 8.19 -1.35
CA LYS A 79 15.69 8.96 -2.07
C LYS A 79 14.28 8.44 -1.74
N SER A 80 14.04 8.23 -0.44
CA SER A 80 12.81 7.67 0.13
C SER A 80 12.54 8.32 1.48
N SER A 81 11.28 8.38 1.86
CA SER A 81 10.88 8.51 3.25
C SER A 81 11.35 7.25 4.01
N ILE A 82 11.71 7.42 5.28
CA ILE A 82 12.21 6.30 6.10
C ILE A 82 11.77 6.45 7.55
N ALA A 83 11.64 5.32 8.22
CA ALA A 83 11.62 5.17 9.65
C ALA A 83 12.97 4.68 10.17
N THR A 84 13.44 5.22 11.29
CA THR A 84 14.65 4.77 11.97
C THR A 84 14.44 4.71 13.48
N ARG A 85 15.08 3.74 14.13
CA ARG A 85 15.16 3.64 15.58
C ARG A 85 16.63 3.52 15.99
N THR A 86 17.06 4.30 16.97
CA THR A 86 18.43 4.26 17.50
C THR A 86 18.38 4.70 18.96
N GLU A 87 18.84 3.85 19.89
CA GLU A 87 19.03 4.24 21.30
C GLU A 87 17.78 4.90 21.91
N GLY A 88 16.62 4.24 21.79
CA GLY A 88 15.32 4.75 22.26
C GLY A 88 14.69 5.87 21.42
N LEU A 89 15.45 6.55 20.54
CA LEU A 89 14.92 7.55 19.61
C LEU A 89 14.25 6.89 18.41
N SER A 90 13.03 7.32 18.08
CA SER A 90 12.29 6.95 16.87
C SER A 90 12.13 8.17 15.96
N VAL A 91 12.54 8.06 14.70
CA VAL A 91 12.52 9.19 13.74
C VAL A 91 11.89 8.75 12.43
N ILE A 92 10.95 9.54 11.94
CA ILE A 92 10.50 9.48 10.54
C ILE A 92 11.14 10.65 9.79
N VAL A 93 11.75 10.38 8.64
CA VAL A 93 12.16 11.42 7.70
C VAL A 93 11.24 11.39 6.51
N TYR A 94 10.46 12.45 6.30
CA TYR A 94 9.58 12.58 5.15
C TYR A 94 10.33 13.19 3.97
N ASN A 95 10.39 12.47 2.85
CA ASN A 95 11.08 12.89 1.64
C ASN A 95 10.16 12.80 0.40
N PRO A 96 9.55 13.91 -0.04
CA PRO A 96 8.60 13.89 -1.16
C PRO A 96 9.28 13.75 -2.54
N THR A 97 10.61 13.79 -2.62
CA THR A 97 11.34 13.69 -3.90
C THR A 97 11.48 12.26 -4.39
N ALA A 98 11.08 11.30 -3.57
CA ALA A 98 11.03 9.89 -3.87
C ALA A 98 9.89 9.58 -4.86
N SER A 99 10.23 9.23 -6.10
CA SER A 99 9.24 8.74 -7.07
C SER A 99 8.56 7.43 -6.63
N SER A 100 9.17 6.71 -5.69
CA SER A 100 8.65 5.48 -5.06
C SER A 100 7.59 5.72 -3.99
N ASP A 101 7.53 6.91 -3.39
CA ASP A 101 6.69 7.18 -2.20
C ASP A 101 5.28 7.64 -2.56
N ALA A 102 4.95 7.53 -3.83
CA ALA A 102 3.62 7.67 -4.38
C ALA A 102 2.70 6.51 -3.95
N LEU A 103 2.68 6.14 -2.66
CA LEU A 103 1.84 5.08 -2.10
C LEU A 103 0.37 5.28 -2.51
N PHE A 104 -0.13 6.50 -2.37
CA PHE A 104 -1.55 6.83 -2.58
C PHE A 104 -1.77 7.87 -3.70
N THR A 105 -0.72 8.42 -4.32
CA THR A 105 -0.90 9.45 -5.36
C THR A 105 -1.68 8.92 -6.57
N THR A 106 -2.87 9.47 -6.77
CA THR A 106 -3.50 9.56 -8.09
C THR A 106 -3.55 11.03 -8.47
N ALA A 107 -3.67 11.35 -9.75
CA ALA A 107 -3.74 12.73 -10.24
C ALA A 107 -4.75 13.62 -9.49
N ASN A 108 -5.76 13.00 -8.85
CA ASN A 108 -6.86 13.69 -8.17
C ASN A 108 -6.85 13.55 -6.63
N MET A 109 -5.80 12.99 -6.02
CA MET A 109 -5.79 12.81 -4.56
C MET A 109 -5.40 14.11 -3.84
N PRO A 110 -6.13 14.52 -2.77
CA PRO A 110 -5.70 15.61 -1.93
C PRO A 110 -4.32 15.34 -1.31
N LYS A 111 -3.41 16.32 -1.43
CA LYS A 111 -2.04 16.24 -0.89
C LYS A 111 -1.98 15.74 0.57
N PRO A 112 -2.85 16.18 1.52
CA PRO A 112 -2.80 15.70 2.90
C PRO A 112 -2.99 14.18 3.05
N MET A 113 -3.81 13.58 2.19
CA MET A 113 -4.11 12.15 2.23
C MET A 113 -2.88 11.31 1.92
N ASN A 114 -2.12 11.69 0.89
CA ASN A 114 -0.88 10.99 0.54
C ASN A 114 0.21 11.21 1.60
N VAL A 115 0.35 12.44 2.13
CA VAL A 115 1.35 12.73 3.17
C VAL A 115 1.09 11.92 4.44
N LEU A 116 -0.16 11.89 4.91
CA LEU A 116 -0.50 11.14 6.12
C LEU A 116 -0.35 9.64 5.92
N ALA A 117 -0.60 9.13 4.73
CA ALA A 117 -0.44 7.71 4.48
C ALA A 117 1.02 7.27 4.43
N ILE A 118 1.93 8.09 3.88
CA ILE A 118 3.38 7.88 4.00
C ILE A 118 3.78 7.93 5.48
N PHE A 119 3.31 8.95 6.22
CA PHE A 119 3.58 9.04 7.65
C PHE A 119 3.12 7.79 8.41
N ASP A 120 1.91 7.27 8.15
CA ASP A 120 1.41 6.08 8.83
C ASP A 120 2.17 4.83 8.42
N HIS A 121 2.60 4.70 7.16
CA HIS A 121 3.43 3.60 6.70
C HIS A 121 4.74 3.56 7.50
N GLU A 122 5.46 4.69 7.54
CA GLU A 122 6.70 4.80 8.33
C GLU A 122 6.47 4.61 9.83
N LEU A 123 5.36 5.12 10.36
CA LEU A 123 4.97 4.89 11.75
C LEU A 123 4.67 3.40 12.02
N GLY A 124 4.11 2.69 11.04
CA GLY A 124 3.86 1.24 11.09
C GLY A 124 5.14 0.45 11.34
N HIS A 125 6.23 0.79 10.65
CA HIS A 125 7.56 0.18 10.89
C HIS A 125 8.01 0.37 12.35
N LEU A 126 7.85 1.58 12.89
CA LEU A 126 8.27 1.87 14.27
C LEU A 126 7.42 1.11 15.31
N LEU A 127 6.12 0.97 15.06
CA LEU A 127 5.18 0.50 16.07
C LEU A 127 4.92 -1.00 16.05
N ILE A 128 4.96 -1.64 14.88
CA ILE A 128 4.64 -3.06 14.75
C ILE A 128 5.86 -3.89 15.16
N PRO A 129 5.73 -4.83 16.12
CA PRO A 129 6.81 -5.73 16.47
C PRO A 129 7.35 -6.45 15.23
N ASP A 130 8.68 -6.49 15.13
CA ASP A 130 9.44 -7.08 14.01
C ASP A 130 9.39 -6.31 12.68
N ALA A 131 8.59 -5.25 12.54
CA ALA A 131 8.49 -4.43 11.32
C ALA A 131 9.63 -3.41 11.11
N MET A 132 10.74 -3.58 11.83
CA MET A 132 12.03 -2.91 11.57
C MET A 132 13.10 -3.90 11.10
N LYS A 133 12.81 -5.20 11.10
CA LYS A 133 13.76 -6.23 10.65
C LYS A 133 13.76 -6.29 9.13
N ASN A 134 14.96 -6.29 8.55
CA ASN A 134 15.17 -6.33 7.11
C ASN A 134 16.45 -7.10 6.74
N SER A 135 16.81 -8.10 7.54
CA SER A 135 18.02 -8.90 7.29
C SER A 135 17.82 -9.93 6.19
N THR A 136 16.57 -10.32 5.94
CA THR A 136 16.16 -11.18 4.83
C THR A 136 15.03 -10.55 4.01
N LEU A 137 14.78 -11.07 2.81
CA LEU A 137 13.66 -10.62 2.00
C LEU A 137 12.32 -10.96 2.67
N SER A 138 12.19 -12.13 3.30
CA SER A 138 10.96 -12.50 4.04
C SER A 138 10.66 -11.53 5.20
N GLU A 139 11.67 -11.10 5.95
CA GLU A 139 11.50 -10.09 7.01
C GLU A 139 11.09 -8.73 6.42
N THR A 140 11.72 -8.34 5.31
CA THR A 140 11.38 -7.10 4.59
C THR A 140 9.93 -7.14 4.11
N LEU A 141 9.50 -8.25 3.51
CA LEU A 141 8.13 -8.44 3.01
C LEU A 141 7.10 -8.37 4.14
N PHE A 142 7.40 -8.98 5.30
CA PHE A 142 6.56 -8.84 6.49
C PHE A 142 6.48 -7.37 6.95
N SER A 143 7.64 -6.72 7.07
CA SER A 143 7.78 -5.32 7.50
C SER A 143 6.95 -4.38 6.62
N GLU A 144 7.16 -4.44 5.31
CA GLU A 144 6.43 -3.63 4.34
C GLU A 144 4.93 -3.95 4.32
N ALA A 145 4.54 -5.22 4.39
CA ALA A 145 3.13 -5.61 4.40
C ALA A 145 2.41 -5.07 5.65
N ALA A 146 3.05 -5.15 6.80
CA ALA A 146 2.50 -4.63 8.05
C ALA A 146 2.35 -3.11 8.02
N ALA A 147 3.37 -2.40 7.52
CA ALA A 147 3.36 -0.95 7.37
C ALA A 147 2.29 -0.47 6.38
N ASP A 148 2.21 -1.09 5.19
CA ASP A 148 1.19 -0.79 4.19
C ASP A 148 -0.22 -1.00 4.74
N VAL A 149 -0.51 -2.16 5.33
CA VAL A 149 -1.84 -2.47 5.87
C VAL A 149 -2.23 -1.46 6.95
N TYR A 150 -1.32 -1.11 7.85
CA TYR A 150 -1.57 -0.10 8.88
C TYR A 150 -1.89 1.26 8.24
N ALA A 151 -1.09 1.69 7.26
CA ALA A 151 -1.32 2.94 6.54
C ALA A 151 -2.69 3.00 5.86
N VAL A 152 -3.13 1.91 5.21
CA VAL A 152 -4.46 1.86 4.57
C VAL A 152 -5.58 2.02 5.60
N ILE A 153 -5.52 1.28 6.72
CA ILE A 153 -6.54 1.35 7.77
C ILE A 153 -6.64 2.77 8.32
N ARG A 154 -5.50 3.39 8.65
CA ARG A 154 -5.44 4.77 9.15
C ARG A 154 -5.97 5.78 8.11
N ASN A 155 -5.70 5.56 6.83
CA ASN A 155 -6.23 6.42 5.76
C ASN A 155 -7.76 6.34 5.68
N ILE A 156 -8.33 5.13 5.73
CA ILE A 156 -9.78 4.91 5.74
C ILE A 156 -10.45 5.54 6.96
N GLN A 157 -9.81 5.44 8.13
CA GLN A 157 -10.31 6.07 9.36
C GLN A 157 -10.38 7.60 9.25
N ARG A 158 -9.37 8.23 8.64
CA ARG A 158 -9.32 9.71 8.53
C ARG A 158 -10.20 10.25 7.40
N PHE A 159 -10.31 9.53 6.29
CA PHE A 159 -10.91 10.08 5.06
C PHE A 159 -12.17 9.35 4.59
N GLY A 160 -12.52 8.22 5.20
CA GLY A 160 -13.72 7.46 4.88
C GLY A 160 -13.84 7.11 3.40
N GLN A 161 -14.95 7.50 2.77
CA GLN A 161 -15.21 7.23 1.35
C GLN A 161 -14.25 7.97 0.40
N HIS A 162 -13.53 8.98 0.89
CA HIS A 162 -12.52 9.68 0.10
C HIS A 162 -11.17 8.98 0.13
N ALA A 163 -10.93 8.07 1.09
CA ALA A 163 -9.71 7.28 1.13
C ALA A 163 -9.59 6.43 -0.14
N GLN A 164 -8.37 6.25 -0.63
CA GLN A 164 -8.17 5.15 -1.56
C GLN A 164 -8.29 3.83 -0.81
N GLY A 165 -9.13 2.94 -1.35
CA GLY A 165 -9.26 1.59 -0.85
C GLY A 165 -7.96 0.79 -1.02
N ALA A 166 -7.88 -0.33 -0.30
CA ALA A 166 -6.77 -1.27 -0.38
C ALA A 166 -6.48 -1.70 -1.83
N SER A 167 -7.52 -1.78 -2.68
CA SER A 167 -7.44 -2.14 -4.10
C SER A 167 -6.49 -1.27 -4.93
N VAL A 168 -6.46 0.04 -4.69
CA VAL A 168 -5.61 0.95 -5.49
C VAL A 168 -4.14 0.75 -5.16
N ILE A 169 -3.82 0.61 -3.88
CA ILE A 169 -2.45 0.38 -3.43
C ILE A 169 -2.00 -1.02 -3.82
N SER A 170 -2.87 -2.02 -3.62
CA SER A 170 -2.67 -3.40 -4.06
C SER A 170 -2.28 -3.44 -5.53
N TRP A 171 -3.03 -2.73 -6.38
CA TRP A 171 -2.73 -2.60 -7.80
C TRP A 171 -1.39 -1.89 -8.09
N LYS A 172 -1.06 -0.82 -7.37
CA LYS A 172 0.24 -0.14 -7.52
C LYS A 172 1.42 -1.03 -7.11
N ARG A 173 1.28 -1.79 -6.02
CA ARG A 173 2.30 -2.74 -5.56
C ARG A 173 2.44 -3.90 -6.55
N ALA A 174 1.34 -4.34 -7.15
CA ALA A 174 1.37 -5.29 -8.26
C ALA A 174 2.12 -4.74 -9.48
N ILE A 175 1.89 -3.50 -9.88
CA ILE A 175 2.65 -2.84 -10.96
C ILE A 175 4.14 -2.72 -10.62
N GLY A 176 4.46 -2.23 -9.42
CA GLY A 176 5.86 -2.11 -8.97
C GLY A 176 6.60 -3.44 -9.04
N PHE A 177 5.92 -4.52 -8.71
CA PHE A 177 6.46 -5.87 -8.81
C PHE A 177 6.56 -6.36 -10.26
N VAL A 178 5.45 -6.36 -11.00
CA VAL A 178 5.37 -6.96 -12.34
C VAL A 178 6.13 -6.13 -13.39
N GLU A 179 5.93 -4.80 -13.43
CA GLU A 179 6.60 -3.89 -14.38
C GLU A 179 8.05 -3.62 -14.01
N HIS A 180 8.35 -3.43 -12.72
CA HIS A 180 9.66 -2.93 -12.29
C HIS A 180 10.51 -3.95 -11.53
N GLY A 181 9.96 -5.12 -11.17
CA GLY A 181 10.70 -6.14 -10.44
C GLY A 181 11.00 -5.76 -8.99
N VAL A 182 10.25 -4.82 -8.39
CA VAL A 182 10.48 -4.36 -7.02
C VAL A 182 9.96 -5.39 -6.03
N GLN A 183 10.83 -6.33 -5.63
CA GLN A 183 10.48 -7.44 -4.75
C GLN A 183 10.27 -6.99 -3.29
N SER A 184 11.07 -6.04 -2.79
CA SER A 184 11.08 -5.67 -1.37
C SER A 184 9.74 -5.12 -0.87
N HIS A 185 8.98 -4.47 -1.76
CA HIS A 185 7.68 -3.87 -1.46
C HIS A 185 6.51 -4.72 -1.98
N PHE A 186 6.70 -6.02 -2.19
CA PHE A 186 5.64 -6.88 -2.70
C PHE A 186 4.63 -7.25 -1.59
N THR A 187 3.73 -6.33 -1.30
CA THR A 187 2.71 -6.41 -0.23
C THR A 187 1.31 -6.76 -0.76
N PHE A 188 1.21 -7.13 -2.04
CA PHE A 188 -0.05 -7.38 -2.75
C PHE A 188 -1.02 -8.29 -2.00
N PHE A 189 -0.57 -9.48 -1.55
CA PHE A 189 -1.47 -10.44 -0.89
C PHE A 189 -2.05 -9.94 0.43
N ALA A 190 -1.26 -9.18 1.20
CA ALA A 190 -1.75 -8.58 2.45
C ALA A 190 -2.80 -7.49 2.18
N LEU A 191 -2.62 -6.71 1.11
CA LEU A 191 -3.57 -5.68 0.71
C LEU A 191 -4.84 -6.26 0.06
N ASP A 192 -4.72 -7.35 -0.69
CA ASP A 192 -5.85 -8.12 -1.25
C ASP A 192 -6.71 -8.73 -0.13
N GLU A 193 -6.09 -9.29 0.92
CA GLU A 193 -6.83 -9.72 2.12
C GLU A 193 -7.50 -8.55 2.83
N LEU A 194 -6.78 -7.43 3.00
CA LEU A 194 -7.33 -6.26 3.67
C LEU A 194 -8.58 -5.73 2.95
N GLU A 195 -8.58 -5.73 1.62
CA GLU A 195 -9.74 -5.38 0.81
C GLU A 195 -10.95 -6.28 1.15
N GLN A 196 -10.76 -7.59 1.22
CA GLN A 196 -11.83 -8.54 1.56
C GLN A 196 -12.35 -8.36 2.99
N LEU A 197 -11.49 -7.93 3.92
CA LEU A 197 -11.87 -7.65 5.30
C LEU A 197 -12.70 -6.36 5.45
N GLN A 198 -12.67 -5.43 4.49
CA GLN A 198 -13.46 -4.19 4.56
C GLN A 198 -14.97 -4.43 4.63
N ASP A 199 -15.46 -5.51 4.03
CA ASP A 199 -16.87 -5.89 4.07
C ASP A 199 -17.28 -6.50 5.43
N ARG A 200 -16.32 -6.88 6.27
CA ARG A 200 -16.54 -7.62 7.52
C ARG A 200 -16.15 -6.84 8.76
N ILE A 201 -15.26 -5.87 8.62
CA ILE A 201 -14.72 -5.08 9.72
C ILE A 201 -14.94 -3.61 9.41
N ASP A 202 -15.62 -2.91 10.32
CA ASP A 202 -15.69 -1.45 10.27
C ASP A 202 -14.34 -0.85 10.69
N PHE A 203 -13.46 -0.61 9.72
CA PHE A 203 -12.16 -0.01 9.98
C PHE A 203 -12.26 1.36 10.65
N LYS A 204 -13.34 2.13 10.42
CA LYS A 204 -13.52 3.44 11.06
C LYS A 204 -13.68 3.33 12.57
N ALA A 205 -14.24 2.23 13.06
CA ALA A 205 -14.46 2.00 14.48
C ALA A 205 -13.23 1.47 15.23
N LEU A 206 -12.16 1.07 14.52
CA LEU A 206 -10.97 0.53 15.16
C LEU A 206 -10.17 1.64 15.86
N THR A 207 -9.66 1.33 17.06
CA THR A 207 -8.65 2.17 17.70
C THR A 207 -7.30 2.07 16.97
N PRO A 208 -6.36 3.01 17.18
CA PRO A 208 -5.00 2.90 16.63
C PRO A 208 -4.30 1.58 17.00
N GLN A 209 -4.48 1.08 18.23
CA GLN A 209 -3.87 -0.18 18.69
C GLN A 209 -4.53 -1.39 18.04
N GLN A 210 -5.85 -1.37 17.88
CA GLN A 210 -6.56 -2.43 17.13
C GLN A 210 -6.14 -2.45 15.66
N SER A 211 -5.92 -1.27 15.07
CA SER A 211 -5.41 -1.12 13.69
C SER A 211 -4.02 -1.73 13.55
N LEU A 212 -3.13 -1.49 14.51
CA LEU A 212 -1.78 -2.07 14.57
C LEU A 212 -1.83 -3.60 14.71
N GLN A 213 -2.66 -4.11 15.62
CA GLN A 213 -2.83 -5.55 15.83
C GLN A 213 -3.38 -6.26 14.60
N LEU A 214 -4.37 -5.64 13.93
CA LEU A 214 -4.91 -6.16 12.67
C LEU A 214 -3.85 -6.16 11.58
N ALA A 215 -3.11 -5.06 11.41
CA ALA A 215 -2.05 -4.96 10.42
C ALA A 215 -0.97 -6.03 10.59
N ARG A 216 -0.51 -6.24 11.82
CA ARG A 216 0.42 -7.32 12.13
C ARG A 216 -0.14 -8.70 11.81
N ARG A 217 -1.41 -8.95 12.15
CA ARG A 217 -2.05 -10.25 11.91
C ARG A 217 -2.15 -10.55 10.41
N VAL A 218 -2.61 -9.58 9.63
CA VAL A 218 -2.69 -9.69 8.16
C VAL A 218 -1.30 -9.94 7.58
N ALA A 219 -0.28 -9.19 8.00
CA ALA A 219 1.08 -9.40 7.53
C ALA A 219 1.65 -10.77 7.90
N LEU A 220 1.42 -11.28 9.12
CA LEU A 220 1.87 -12.62 9.52
C LEU A 220 1.24 -13.73 8.67
N GLN A 221 0.01 -13.54 8.22
CA GLN A 221 -0.74 -14.54 7.46
C GLN A 221 -0.49 -14.44 5.95
N HIS A 222 -0.25 -13.23 5.43
CA HIS A 222 -0.29 -12.95 4.00
C HIS A 222 0.98 -12.31 3.43
N ALA A 223 1.99 -11.99 4.26
CA ALA A 223 3.30 -11.65 3.72
C ALA A 223 3.91 -12.89 3.05
N PRO A 224 4.28 -12.83 1.76
CA PRO A 224 4.79 -13.99 1.06
C PRO A 224 6.20 -14.37 1.54
N HIS A 225 6.54 -15.66 1.48
CA HIS A 225 7.91 -16.11 1.67
C HIS A 225 8.79 -15.72 0.47
N GLU A 226 10.07 -15.43 0.69
CA GLU A 226 11.00 -14.97 -0.36
C GLU A 226 11.07 -15.88 -1.59
N ASN A 227 10.99 -17.21 -1.42
CA ASN A 227 10.99 -18.16 -2.54
C ASN A 227 9.79 -17.97 -3.47
N LEU A 228 8.60 -17.71 -2.91
CA LEU A 228 7.42 -17.42 -3.73
C LEU A 228 7.65 -16.12 -4.53
N VAL A 229 8.20 -15.10 -3.88
CA VAL A 229 8.48 -13.81 -4.52
C VAL A 229 9.52 -13.92 -5.63
N ARG A 230 10.59 -14.71 -5.44
CA ARG A 230 11.59 -14.99 -6.48
C ARG A 230 10.96 -15.73 -7.66
N ASN A 231 10.19 -16.79 -7.40
CA ASN A 231 9.51 -17.55 -8.45
C ASN A 231 8.52 -16.68 -9.26
N LEU A 232 7.74 -15.84 -8.58
CA LEU A 232 6.85 -14.89 -9.26
C LEU A 232 7.66 -13.87 -10.08
N SER A 233 8.77 -13.37 -9.55
CA SER A 233 9.63 -12.43 -10.26
C SER A 233 10.15 -13.06 -11.55
N GLU A 234 10.60 -14.32 -11.51
CA GLU A 234 11.03 -15.07 -12.70
C GLU A 234 9.88 -15.27 -13.69
N ALA A 235 8.70 -15.67 -13.23
CA ALA A 235 7.52 -15.86 -14.07
C ALA A 235 7.12 -14.60 -14.87
N PHE A 236 7.29 -13.41 -14.28
CA PHE A 236 7.00 -12.13 -14.96
C PHE A 236 8.20 -11.51 -15.68
N GLN A 237 9.37 -12.15 -15.70
CA GLN A 237 10.55 -11.64 -16.42
C GLN A 237 10.29 -11.45 -17.92
N PRO A 238 9.63 -12.38 -18.65
CA PRO A 238 9.36 -12.19 -20.08
C PRO A 238 8.53 -10.93 -20.39
N TYR A 239 7.56 -10.60 -19.52
CA TYR A 239 6.79 -9.37 -19.64
C TYR A 239 7.69 -8.12 -19.57
N ARG A 240 8.62 -8.06 -18.60
CA ARG A 240 9.54 -6.93 -18.42
C ARG A 240 10.51 -6.79 -19.60
N ASP A 241 10.99 -7.91 -20.15
CA ASP A 241 11.90 -7.90 -21.28
C ASP A 241 11.21 -7.35 -22.54
N VAL A 242 9.96 -7.75 -22.79
CA VAL A 242 9.15 -7.24 -23.89
C VAL A 242 8.75 -5.78 -23.68
N LEU A 243 8.44 -5.36 -22.45
CA LEU A 243 8.11 -3.97 -22.13
C LEU A 243 9.25 -3.00 -22.49
N LYS A 244 10.51 -3.43 -22.29
CA LYS A 244 11.70 -2.64 -22.64
C LYS A 244 11.95 -2.54 -24.14
N SER A 245 11.53 -3.53 -24.92
CA SER A 245 11.98 -3.73 -26.31
C SER A 245 10.90 -3.56 -27.38
N HIS A 246 9.63 -3.80 -27.06
CA HIS A 246 8.53 -3.87 -28.05
C HIS A 246 7.30 -3.02 -27.68
N GLY A 247 7.41 -2.18 -26.64
CA GLY A 247 6.35 -1.30 -26.19
C GLY A 247 5.28 -1.97 -25.32
N ARG A 248 4.38 -1.14 -24.78
CA ARG A 248 3.46 -1.54 -23.71
C ARG A 248 2.35 -2.49 -24.15
N GLU A 249 1.74 -2.28 -25.32
CA GLU A 249 0.66 -3.16 -25.79
C GLU A 249 1.16 -4.59 -25.99
N THR A 250 2.30 -4.76 -26.68
CA THR A 250 2.94 -6.07 -26.88
C THR A 250 3.27 -6.74 -25.55
N ALA A 251 3.81 -5.97 -24.59
CA ALA A 251 4.08 -6.49 -23.26
C ALA A 251 2.80 -6.92 -22.55
N LEU A 252 1.72 -6.13 -22.60
CA LEU A 252 0.45 -6.51 -21.99
C LEU A 252 -0.14 -7.80 -22.60
N LYS A 253 0.10 -8.07 -23.89
CA LYS A 253 -0.26 -9.37 -24.49
C LYS A 253 0.51 -10.53 -23.86
N VAL A 254 1.81 -10.34 -23.61
CA VAL A 254 2.65 -11.32 -22.89
C VAL A 254 2.18 -11.50 -21.44
N LEU A 255 1.82 -10.41 -20.75
CA LEU A 255 1.27 -10.50 -19.39
C LEU A 255 -0.03 -11.32 -19.37
N MET A 256 -0.93 -11.08 -20.34
CA MET A 256 -2.16 -11.86 -20.48
C MET A 256 -1.87 -13.34 -20.75
N GLN A 257 -0.88 -13.66 -21.58
CA GLN A 257 -0.46 -15.05 -21.82
C GLN A 257 0.09 -15.70 -20.56
N ILE A 258 1.01 -15.05 -19.83
CA ILE A 258 1.54 -15.55 -18.53
C ILE A 258 0.41 -15.76 -17.53
N THR A 259 -0.55 -14.84 -17.49
CA THR A 259 -1.69 -14.92 -16.58
C THR A 259 -2.57 -16.11 -16.93
N LEU A 260 -2.89 -16.31 -18.21
CA LEU A 260 -3.82 -17.36 -18.65
C LEU A 260 -3.18 -18.73 -18.90
N ALA A 261 -1.86 -18.85 -18.86
CA ALA A 261 -1.15 -20.11 -19.05
C ALA A 261 -1.62 -21.20 -18.06
N GLU A 262 -1.68 -22.46 -18.51
CA GLU A 262 -2.18 -23.57 -17.68
C GLU A 262 -1.26 -23.81 -16.46
N GLU A 263 0.04 -23.66 -16.66
CA GLU A 263 1.08 -23.74 -15.65
C GLU A 263 1.14 -22.51 -14.73
N SER A 264 0.35 -21.47 -14.99
CA SER A 264 0.26 -20.30 -14.13
C SER A 264 -0.38 -20.71 -12.80
N GLY A 265 0.46 -20.89 -11.78
CA GLY A 265 0.00 -21.18 -10.42
C GLY A 265 -0.91 -20.06 -9.89
N TYR A 266 -1.69 -20.38 -8.86
CA TYR A 266 -2.68 -19.48 -8.24
C TYR A 266 -2.18 -18.03 -8.06
N TYR A 267 -0.99 -17.87 -7.47
CA TYR A 267 -0.41 -16.57 -7.16
C TYR A 267 -0.03 -15.75 -8.41
N ALA A 268 0.53 -16.40 -9.44
CA ALA A 268 0.88 -15.73 -10.70
C ALA A 268 -0.39 -15.30 -11.44
N PHE A 269 -1.40 -16.18 -11.50
CA PHE A 269 -2.69 -15.83 -12.07
C PHE A 269 -3.32 -14.62 -11.35
N ARG A 270 -3.45 -14.67 -10.01
CA ARG A 270 -4.09 -13.60 -9.22
C ARG A 270 -3.39 -12.26 -9.42
N LEU A 271 -2.05 -12.25 -9.35
CA LEU A 271 -1.27 -11.04 -9.52
C LEU A 271 -1.39 -10.45 -10.93
N GLY A 272 -1.27 -11.30 -11.95
CA GLY A 272 -1.41 -10.89 -13.35
C GLY A 272 -2.81 -10.37 -13.66
N ALA A 273 -3.84 -11.06 -13.19
CA ALA A 273 -5.24 -10.68 -13.35
C ALA A 273 -5.53 -9.31 -12.71
N GLN A 274 -5.08 -9.09 -11.46
CA GLN A 274 -5.26 -7.79 -10.80
C GLN A 274 -4.62 -6.66 -11.58
N MET A 275 -3.38 -6.85 -12.04
CA MET A 275 -2.68 -5.82 -12.81
C MET A 275 -3.43 -5.49 -14.11
N LEU A 276 -3.86 -6.53 -14.84
CA LEU A 276 -4.57 -6.41 -16.11
C LEU A 276 -5.94 -5.74 -15.96
N GLU A 277 -6.63 -5.91 -14.83
CA GLU A 277 -7.98 -5.41 -14.59
C GLU A 277 -8.12 -3.91 -14.97
N LYS A 278 -7.28 -3.05 -14.39
CA LYS A 278 -7.35 -1.59 -14.64
C LYS A 278 -7.02 -1.24 -16.10
N TYR A 279 -6.13 -1.99 -16.75
CA TYR A 279 -5.82 -1.81 -18.16
C TYR A 279 -7.01 -2.19 -19.05
N LEU A 280 -7.67 -3.32 -18.76
CA LEU A 280 -8.83 -3.81 -19.51
C LEU A 280 -10.06 -2.92 -19.34
N GLN A 281 -10.20 -2.24 -18.20
CA GLN A 281 -11.21 -1.21 -17.93
C GLN A 281 -10.88 0.14 -18.63
N GLY A 282 -9.69 0.28 -19.22
CA GLY A 282 -9.23 1.55 -19.79
C GLY A 282 -9.00 2.63 -18.71
N SER A 283 -8.74 2.24 -17.47
CA SER A 283 -8.57 3.19 -16.35
C SER A 283 -7.14 3.71 -16.22
N VAL A 284 -6.20 3.17 -17.00
CA VAL A 284 -4.77 3.49 -16.92
C VAL A 284 -4.38 4.51 -17.98
N SER A 285 -3.60 5.53 -17.58
CA SER A 285 -2.99 6.49 -18.48
C SER A 285 -1.47 6.52 -18.31
N VAL A 286 -0.75 6.58 -19.43
CA VAL A 286 0.71 6.55 -19.49
C VAL A 286 1.17 7.74 -20.33
N GLY A 287 2.01 8.61 -19.76
CA GLY A 287 2.43 9.84 -20.44
C GLY A 287 1.25 10.74 -20.85
N GLY A 288 0.19 10.77 -20.04
CA GLY A 288 -1.03 11.54 -20.31
C GLY A 288 -1.97 10.93 -21.36
N LYS A 289 -1.64 9.76 -21.94
CA LYS A 289 -2.50 9.05 -22.89
C LYS A 289 -3.14 7.83 -22.23
N LYS A 290 -4.47 7.71 -22.36
CA LYS A 290 -5.21 6.54 -21.90
C LYS A 290 -4.77 5.31 -22.71
N VAL A 291 -4.51 4.20 -22.01
CA VAL A 291 -4.21 2.92 -22.63
C VAL A 291 -5.54 2.25 -22.95
N LEU A 292 -5.82 2.05 -24.24
CA LEU A 292 -7.03 1.38 -24.72
C LEU A 292 -6.64 0.01 -25.25
N LEU A 293 -7.25 -1.04 -24.69
CA LEU A 293 -7.04 -2.43 -25.09
C LEU A 293 -8.32 -2.91 -25.81
N GLU A 294 -8.37 -2.67 -27.12
CA GLU A 294 -9.54 -2.89 -27.97
C GLU A 294 -9.26 -3.87 -29.10
N GLY A 295 -10.32 -4.53 -29.58
CA GLY A 295 -10.27 -5.47 -30.70
C GLY A 295 -10.47 -6.93 -30.29
N LEU A 296 -10.75 -7.78 -31.27
CA LEU A 296 -11.20 -9.18 -31.09
C LEU A 296 -10.31 -9.97 -30.12
N TRP A 297 -8.98 -9.83 -30.23
CA TRP A 297 -8.04 -10.52 -29.36
C TRP A 297 -8.21 -10.15 -27.88
N TRP A 298 -8.39 -8.86 -27.57
CA TRP A 298 -8.59 -8.39 -26.19
C TRP A 298 -9.96 -8.80 -25.65
N ASP A 299 -10.99 -8.79 -26.49
CA ASP A 299 -12.34 -9.20 -26.10
C ASP A 299 -12.42 -10.70 -25.80
N GLU A 300 -11.75 -11.54 -26.60
CA GLU A 300 -11.62 -12.99 -26.35
C GLU A 300 -10.89 -13.25 -25.04
N LYS A 301 -9.73 -12.60 -24.84
CA LYS A 301 -8.91 -12.81 -23.64
C LYS A 301 -9.55 -12.24 -22.37
N ARG A 302 -10.34 -11.16 -22.47
CA ARG A 302 -11.15 -10.65 -21.35
C ARG A 302 -12.14 -11.71 -20.88
N LYS A 303 -12.87 -12.36 -21.80
CA LYS A 303 -13.82 -13.43 -21.47
C LYS A 303 -13.12 -14.64 -20.83
N GLU A 304 -11.96 -15.03 -21.35
CA GLU A 304 -11.17 -16.15 -20.79
C GLU A 304 -10.69 -15.84 -19.36
N LEU A 305 -10.20 -14.62 -19.13
CA LEU A 305 -9.78 -14.14 -17.81
C LEU A 305 -10.95 -14.13 -16.82
N GLU A 306 -12.11 -13.61 -17.21
CA GLU A 306 -13.33 -13.60 -16.41
C GLU A 306 -13.80 -15.01 -16.05
N GLN A 307 -13.77 -15.94 -17.01
CA GLN A 307 -14.12 -17.35 -16.77
C GLN A 307 -13.16 -18.01 -15.78
N ARG A 308 -11.85 -17.76 -15.89
CA ARG A 308 -10.86 -18.33 -14.96
C ARG A 308 -10.95 -17.70 -13.57
N LEU A 309 -11.19 -16.39 -13.45
CA LEU A 309 -11.48 -15.74 -12.18
C LEU A 309 -12.71 -16.35 -11.51
N SER A 310 -13.80 -16.53 -12.24
CA SER A 310 -15.02 -17.14 -11.71
C SER A 310 -14.80 -18.58 -11.22
N ARG A 311 -13.93 -19.36 -11.89
CA ARG A 311 -13.56 -20.72 -11.43
C ARG A 311 -12.72 -20.67 -10.17
N LEU A 312 -11.74 -19.77 -10.10
CA LEU A 312 -10.90 -19.62 -8.91
C LEU A 312 -11.68 -19.15 -7.69
N ASP A 313 -12.69 -18.30 -7.84
CA ASP A 313 -13.55 -17.92 -6.72
C ASP A 313 -14.37 -19.12 -6.20
N GLN A 314 -14.67 -20.09 -7.07
CA GLN A 314 -15.33 -21.35 -6.69
C GLN A 314 -14.34 -22.36 -6.09
N GLU A 315 -13.13 -22.45 -6.64
CA GLU A 315 -12.07 -23.37 -6.21
C GLU A 315 -11.28 -22.87 -5.00
N GLY A 316 -11.25 -21.57 -4.74
CA GLY A 316 -10.65 -20.93 -3.56
C GLY A 316 -11.30 -21.39 -2.24
N ILE A 317 -12.46 -22.06 -2.34
CA ILE A 317 -13.10 -22.83 -1.27
C ILE A 317 -12.24 -24.03 -0.82
N LEU A 318 -11.31 -24.52 -1.66
CA LEU A 318 -10.51 -25.74 -1.43
C LEU A 318 -9.07 -25.49 -0.96
N TYR A 319 -8.54 -24.27 -1.07
CA TYR A 319 -7.15 -23.94 -0.70
C TYR A 319 -6.97 -23.38 0.73
N GLY A 320 -7.91 -23.65 1.63
CA GLY A 320 -7.70 -23.45 3.07
C GLY A 320 -7.93 -22.02 3.60
N PHE A 321 -8.56 -21.13 2.83
CA PHE A 321 -9.15 -19.93 3.41
C PHE A 321 -10.47 -20.34 4.10
N PRO A 322 -10.63 -20.12 5.42
CA PRO A 322 -11.86 -20.50 6.09
C PRO A 322 -13.04 -19.75 5.46
N GLN A 323 -14.04 -20.51 5.00
CA GLN A 323 -15.39 -19.98 5.00
C GLN A 323 -15.65 -19.52 6.43
N MET A 324 -15.91 -18.22 6.63
CA MET A 324 -16.78 -17.87 7.73
C MET A 324 -18.04 -18.67 7.47
N GLN A 325 -18.28 -19.68 8.31
CA GLN A 325 -19.58 -20.31 8.37
C GLN A 325 -20.56 -19.16 8.53
N ASN A 326 -21.34 -18.88 7.50
CA ASN A 326 -22.55 -18.12 7.69
C ASN A 326 -23.33 -18.97 8.69
N SER A 327 -23.37 -18.53 9.95
CA SER A 327 -24.39 -19.00 10.87
C SER A 327 -25.71 -18.93 10.11
N PRO A 328 -26.61 -19.91 10.24
CA PRO A 328 -27.88 -19.90 9.53
C PRO A 328 -28.70 -18.70 10.01
N ALA A 329 -28.47 -17.55 9.38
CA ALA A 329 -29.28 -16.38 9.50
C ALA A 329 -30.54 -16.67 8.69
N ASN A 330 -31.67 -16.67 9.39
CA ASN A 330 -33.03 -16.76 8.90
C ASN A 330 -33.14 -16.54 7.38
N THR A 331 -33.58 -17.59 6.69
CA THR A 331 -34.05 -17.56 5.31
C THR A 331 -35.14 -16.51 5.19
N ASN A 332 -34.82 -15.34 4.62
CA ASN A 332 -35.74 -14.54 3.80
C ASN A 332 -35.11 -13.31 3.11
N THR A 333 -33.80 -13.12 3.16
CA THR A 333 -33.13 -12.17 2.27
C THR A 333 -31.91 -12.86 1.67
N ALA A 334 -31.97 -13.15 0.37
CA ALA A 334 -30.77 -13.50 -0.38
C ALA A 334 -29.73 -12.39 -0.13
N PRO A 335 -28.49 -12.70 0.26
CA PRO A 335 -27.44 -11.70 0.28
C PRO A 335 -27.37 -11.09 -1.13
N ALA A 336 -27.29 -9.76 -1.21
CA ALA A 336 -27.10 -9.08 -2.48
C ALA A 336 -25.93 -9.76 -3.20
N PRO A 337 -26.04 -10.04 -4.52
CA PRO A 337 -24.93 -10.61 -5.26
C PRO A 337 -23.71 -9.71 -4.99
N LYS A 338 -22.60 -10.32 -4.56
CA LYS A 338 -21.31 -9.62 -4.49
C LYS A 338 -21.19 -8.82 -5.77
N LYS A 339 -20.97 -7.51 -5.67
CA LYS A 339 -20.64 -6.70 -6.84
C LYS A 339 -19.35 -7.30 -7.40
N SER A 340 -19.50 -8.18 -8.38
CA SER A 340 -18.42 -8.54 -9.28
C SER A 340 -17.98 -7.25 -9.93
N TRP A 341 -16.73 -6.85 -9.68
CA TRP A 341 -16.10 -5.65 -10.23
C TRP A 341 -16.15 -5.56 -11.77
N TRP A 342 -16.52 -6.67 -12.43
CA TRP A 342 -16.66 -6.80 -13.89
C TRP A 342 -18.01 -6.34 -14.45
N ARG A 343 -18.99 -6.00 -13.62
CA ARG A 343 -20.29 -5.49 -14.08
C ARG A 343 -20.58 -4.13 -13.45
N ALA A 344 -20.11 -3.08 -14.13
CA ALA A 344 -20.64 -1.72 -14.03
C ALA A 344 -21.52 -1.44 -15.24
#